data_AF-A0A7K9YA26-F1
#
_entry.id   AF-A0A7K9YA26-F1
#
_cell.length_a   1.000
_cell.length_b   1.000
_cell.length_c   1.000
_cell.angle_alpha   90.00
_cell.angle_beta   90.00
_cell.angle_gamma   90.00
#
_symmetry.space_group_name_H-M   'P 1'
#
loop_
_entity.id
_entity.type
_entity.pdbx_description
1 polymer ?
#
loop_
_entity_poly.entity_id
_entity_poly.type
_entity_poly.pdbx_seq_one_letter_code
_entity_poly.pdbx_strand_id
1 'polypeptide(L)' 'AWCLRNEGVSSVLLGASNADQLMENIGAIQVLPKLSSSIVHEIDSILGNKPYSKKDYRS' A
#
# COMPACT_ATOMS: atom_id res chain seq x y z
N ALA A 1 -3.00 -2.81 -2.59
CA ALA A 1 -3.40 -1.45 -3.03
C ALA A 1 -2.53 -0.37 -2.38
N TRP A 2 -2.60 -0.16 -1.06
CA TRP A 2 -1.94 0.97 -0.38
C TRP A 2 -0.43 1.09 -0.64
N CYS A 3 0.32 -0.02 -0.62
CA CYS A 3 1.75 0.01 -0.94
C CYS A 3 2.06 0.49 -2.38
N LEU A 4 1.21 0.13 -3.36
CA LEU A 4 1.36 0.51 -4.78
C LEU A 4 0.92 1.95 -5.08
N ARG A 5 0.24 2.62 -4.14
CA ARG A 5 -0.16 4.03 -4.29
C ARG A 5 1.04 4.97 -4.39
N ASN A 6 2.13 4.64 -3.71
CA ASN A 6 3.31 5.48 -3.66
C ASN A 6 4.10 5.35 -4.97
N GLU A 7 4.23 6.44 -5.73
CA GLU A 7 4.99 6.46 -6.99
C GLU A 7 6.46 6.05 -6.82
N GLY A 8 7.03 6.16 -5.61
CA GLY A 8 8.37 5.65 -5.29
C GLY A 8 8.47 4.12 -5.18
N VAL A 9 7.36 3.41 -5.23
CA VAL A 9 7.29 1.94 -5.18
C VAL A 9 7.02 1.41 -6.59
N SER A 10 8.04 0.79 -7.20
CA SER A 10 7.92 0.23 -8.55
C SER A 10 7.22 -1.14 -8.58
N SER A 11 7.32 -1.91 -7.49
CA SER A 11 6.72 -3.24 -7.38
C SER A 11 6.51 -3.61 -5.91
N VAL A 12 5.56 -4.52 -5.66
CA VAL A 12 5.28 -5.10 -4.35
C VAL A 12 5.38 -6.62 -4.48
N LEU A 13 6.27 -7.21 -3.69
CA LEU A 13 6.41 -8.67 -3.61
C LEU A 13 5.25 -9.24 -2.78
N LEU A 14 4.47 -10.15 -3.37
CA LEU A 14 3.37 -10.83 -2.70
C LEU A 14 3.85 -12.17 -2.15
N GLY A 15 3.41 -12.50 -0.93
CA GLY A 15 3.50 -13.85 -0.36
C GLY A 15 2.10 -14.44 -0.22
N ALA A 16 1.92 -15.69 -0.61
CA ALA A 16 0.67 -16.43 -0.47
C ALA A 16 0.95 -17.90 -0.16
N SER A 17 0.17 -18.49 0.74
CA SER A 17 0.29 -19.92 1.14
C SER A 17 -0.61 -20.83 0.31
N ASN A 18 -1.56 -20.26 -0.45
CA ASN A 18 -2.46 -20.97 -1.34
C ASN A 18 -2.92 -20.05 -2.50
N ALA A 19 -3.61 -20.64 -3.48
CA ALA A 19 -4.06 -19.92 -4.67
C ALA A 19 -5.10 -18.83 -4.36
N ASP A 20 -6.03 -19.08 -3.43
CA ASP A 20 -7.09 -18.13 -3.10
C ASP A 20 -6.52 -16.83 -2.51
N GLN A 21 -5.54 -16.94 -1.60
CA GLN A 21 -4.81 -15.79 -1.06
C GLN A 21 -4.09 -15.00 -2.15
N LEU A 22 -3.49 -15.69 -3.13
CA LEU A 22 -2.83 -15.01 -4.25
C LEU A 22 -3.85 -14.24 -5.09
N MET A 23 -4.99 -14.85 -5.40
CA MET A 23 -6.06 -14.21 -6.17
C MET A 23 -6.66 -13.01 -5.45
N GLU A 24 -6.88 -13.10 -4.13
CA GLU A 24 -7.33 -11.99 -3.29
C GLU A 24 -6.30 -10.84 -3.31
N ASN A 25 -5.02 -11.15 -3.10
CA ASN A 25 -3.94 -10.16 -3.11
C ASN A 25 -3.83 -9.44 -4.47
N ILE A 26 -3.93 -10.17 -5.58
CA ILE A 26 -3.92 -9.60 -6.94
C ILE A 26 -5.16 -8.70 -7.14
N GLY A 27 -6.32 -9.10 -6.62
CA GLY A 27 -7.56 -8.32 -6.66
C GLY A 27 -7.41 -6.92 -6.04
N ALA A 28 -6.46 -6.71 -5.13
CA ALA A 28 -6.18 -5.40 -4.54
C ALA A 28 -5.77 -4.33 -5.57
N ILE A 29 -5.36 -4.69 -6.79
CA ILE A 29 -5.11 -3.75 -7.88
C ILE A 29 -6.38 -2.97 -8.23
N GLN A 30 -7.55 -3.62 -8.20
CA GLN A 30 -8.85 -2.99 -8.50
C GLN A 30 -9.28 -1.97 -7.44
N VAL A 31 -8.65 -2.01 -6.26
CA VAL A 31 -8.91 -1.07 -5.16
C VAL A 31 -8.06 0.21 -5.32
N LEU A 32 -6.97 0.17 -6.11
CA LEU A 32 -6.06 1.30 -6.26
C LEU A 32 -6.78 2.60 -6.71
N PRO A 33 -7.68 2.58 -7.71
CA PRO A 33 -8.41 3.79 -8.12
C PRO A 33 -9.40 4.31 -7.07
N LYS A 34 -9.76 3.47 -6.09
CA LYS A 34 -10.70 3.82 -5.01
C LYS A 34 -10.01 4.49 -3.83
N LEU A 35 -8.67 4.45 -3.74
CA LEU A 35 -7.90 5.09 -2.67
C LEU A 35 -7.82 6.61 -2.87
N SER A 36 -8.94 7.28 -2.65
CA SER A 36 -9.04 8.74 -2.67
C SER A 36 -8.17 9.39 -1.58
N SER A 37 -7.94 10.70 -1.71
CA SER A 37 -7.22 11.46 -0.68
C SER A 37 -7.88 11.33 0.70
N SER A 38 -9.22 11.33 0.78
CA SER A 38 -9.93 11.21 2.06
C SER A 38 -9.69 9.86 2.74
N ILE A 39 -9.77 8.76 1.98
CA ILE A 39 -9.54 7.41 2.51
C ILE A 39 -8.10 7.27 3.00
N VAL A 40 -7.15 7.83 2.26
CA VAL A 40 -5.74 7.78 2.67
C VAL A 40 -5.51 8.59 3.94
N HIS A 41 -6.13 9.77 4.06
CA HIS A 41 -6.07 10.56 5.28
C HIS A 41 -6.70 9.85 6.47
N GLU A 42 -7.80 9.13 6.26
CA GLU A 42 -8.43 8.31 7.30
C GLU A 42 -7.51 7.16 7.75
N ILE A 43 -6.89 6.44 6.80
CA ILE A 43 -5.90 5.40 7.10
C ILE A 43 -4.72 5.98 7.91
N ASP A 44 -4.18 7.13 7.48
CA ASP A 44 -3.07 7.79 8.16
C ASP A 44 -3.47 8.19 9.60
N SER A 45 -4.70 8.66 9.81
CA SER A 45 -5.25 9.05 11.12
C SER A 45 -5.40 7.84 12.05
N ILE A 46 -5.90 6.72 11.54
CA ILE A 46 -6.08 5.47 12.30
C ILE A 46 -4.72 4.87 12.69
N LEU A 47 -3.77 4.82 11.75
CA LEU A 47 -2.47 4.20 12.00
C LEU A 47 -1.54 5.07 12.84
N GLY A 48 -1.66 6.41 12.76
CA GLY A 48 -0.90 7.35 13.59
C GLY A 48 0.63 7.27 13.44
N ASN A 49 1.12 6.59 12.41
CA ASN A 49 2.54 6.25 12.22
C ASN A 49 3.13 6.87 10.95
N LYS A 50 2.45 7.85 10.37
CA LYS A 50 2.93 8.55 9.17
C LYS A 50 4.30 9.18 9.44
N PRO A 51 5.35 8.84 8.69
CA PRO A 51 6.69 9.33 8.96
C PRO A 51 6.79 10.85 8.73
N TYR A 52 7.49 11.54 9.61
CA TYR A 52 7.68 13.00 9.55
C TYR A 52 8.62 13.47 8.43
N SER A 53 9.44 12.58 7.86
CA SER A 53 10.34 12.89 6.75
C SER A 53 10.71 11.62 5.97
N LYS A 54 11.09 11.76 4.69
CA LYS A 54 11.66 10.64 3.92
C LYS A 54 13.01 10.29 4.55
N LYS A 55 13.09 9.22 5.33
CA LYS A 55 14.37 8.64 5.73
C LYS A 55 15.06 8.15 4.47
N ASP A 56 16.19 8.76 4.11
CA ASP A 56 17.09 8.19 3.12
C ASP A 56 17.74 6.95 3.74
N TYR A 57 17.35 5.76 3.26
CA TYR A 57 17.92 4.48 3.67
C TYR A 57 19.25 4.17 2.97
N ARG A 58 19.76 5.10 2.16
CA ARG A 58 21.09 5.07 1.54
C ARG A 58 22.05 5.88 2.42
N SER A 59 22.62 5.23 3.42
CA SER A 59 23.81 5.71 4.15
C SER A 59 24.91 4.68 4.02
#